data_AF-A0A537NQM3-F1
#
_entry.id   AF-A0A537NQM3-F1
#
_cell.length_a   1.000
_cell.length_b   1.000
_cell.length_c   1.000
_cell.angle_alpha   90.00
_cell.angle_beta   90.00
_cell.angle_gamma   90.00
#
_symmetry.space_group_name_H-M   'P 1'
#
loop_
_entity.id
_entity.type
_entity.pdbx_description
1 polymer ?
#
loop_
_entity_poly.entity_id
_entity_poly.type
_entity_poly.pdbx_seq_one_letter_code
_entity_poly.pdbx_strand_id
1 'polypeptide(L)'
;SVLARCPPARPPVDRAMAAAFTLIEEGPPQGAPLVPWLGRALAMSERTLRRRFDESFGYGPKTLDRILRYQRFKKLRHRSAPTSTAALAAEAGYSDQAHLVRESRRLTGTTPLAFERSIAPRWDRA
;
A
#
# COMPACT_ATOMS: atom_id res chain seq x y z
N SER A 1 -6.83 8.88 45.42
CA SER A 1 -6.23 10.02 44.70
C SER A 1 -5.53 9.47 43.46
N VAL A 2 -6.11 9.69 42.28
CA VAL A 2 -5.81 8.98 41.02
C VAL A 2 -5.27 9.97 40.00
N LEU A 3 -4.26 10.75 40.41
CA LEU A 3 -3.54 11.67 39.54
C LEU A 3 -2.07 11.26 39.54
N ALA A 4 -1.75 10.29 38.69
CA ALA A 4 -0.44 10.08 38.07
C ALA A 4 -0.43 8.75 37.31
N ARG A 5 -1.30 8.61 36.31
CA ARG A 5 -1.00 7.71 35.19
C ARG A 5 -0.83 8.58 33.98
N CYS A 6 0.43 8.92 33.71
CA CYS A 6 0.85 9.43 32.43
C CYS A 6 0.25 8.49 31.36
N PRO A 7 -0.48 8.99 30.35
CA PRO A 7 -0.87 8.15 29.22
C PRO A 7 0.40 7.47 28.70
N PRO A 8 0.38 6.18 28.31
CA PRO A 8 1.57 5.56 27.76
C PRO A 8 2.07 6.47 26.64
N ALA A 9 3.32 6.92 26.76
CA ALA A 9 3.98 7.66 25.70
C ALA A 9 3.64 6.93 24.40
N ARG A 10 3.06 7.64 23.43
CA ARG A 10 2.71 7.09 22.11
C ARG A 10 3.84 6.12 21.75
N PRO A 11 3.56 4.81 21.59
CA PRO A 11 4.62 3.81 21.54
C PRO A 11 5.65 4.29 20.53
N PRO A 12 6.95 4.26 20.87
CA PRO A 12 7.98 4.68 19.92
C PRO A 12 7.68 3.97 18.61
N VAL A 13 7.55 4.74 17.52
CA VAL A 13 7.23 4.23 16.19
C VAL A 13 8.08 2.99 15.97
N ASP A 14 7.44 1.82 15.83
CA ASP A 14 8.14 0.55 15.70
C ASP A 14 9.07 0.69 14.50
N ARG A 15 10.37 0.88 14.76
CA ARG A 15 11.36 1.20 13.71
C ARG A 15 11.42 0.08 12.68
N ALA A 16 11.19 -1.16 13.09
CA ALA A 16 11.14 -2.27 12.16
C ALA A 16 9.90 -2.20 11.26
N MET A 17 8.76 -1.76 11.78
CA MET A 17 7.55 -1.58 10.96
C MET A 17 7.61 -0.32 10.08
N ALA A 18 8.27 0.74 10.53
CA ALA A 18 8.61 1.87 9.67
C ALA A 18 9.53 1.43 8.51
N ALA A 19 10.57 0.65 8.80
CA ALA A 19 11.41 0.05 7.75
C ALA A 19 10.62 -0.88 6.82
N ALA A 20 9.70 -1.69 7.37
CA ALA A 20 8.82 -2.54 6.57
C ALA A 20 7.94 -1.72 5.62
N PHE A 21 7.40 -0.60 6.07
CA PHE A 21 6.63 0.32 5.23
C PHE A 21 7.49 0.84 4.08
N THR A 22 8.69 1.37 4.37
CA THR A 22 9.61 1.89 3.35
C THR A 22 9.99 0.81 2.32
N LEU A 23 10.33 -0.40 2.78
CA LEU A 23 10.65 -1.52 1.89
C LEU A 23 9.48 -1.86 0.95
N ILE A 24 8.24 -1.85 1.44
CA ILE A 24 7.06 -2.10 0.61
C ILE A 24 6.78 -0.91 -0.32
N GLU A 25 6.99 0.32 0.15
CA GLU A 25 6.81 1.55 -0.63
C GLU A 25 7.82 1.68 -1.78
N GLU A 26 9.04 1.17 -1.62
CA GLU A 26 10.02 1.02 -2.70
C GLU A 26 9.61 -0.12 -3.65
N GLY A 27 8.97 -1.14 -3.10
CA GLY A 27 8.45 -2.30 -3.82
C GLY A 27 9.41 -3.50 -3.71
N PRO A 28 8.88 -4.72 -3.53
CA PRO A 28 9.71 -5.91 -3.48
C PRO A 28 10.38 -6.18 -4.83
N PRO A 29 11.54 -6.86 -4.84
CA PRO A 29 12.15 -7.36 -6.06
C PRO A 29 11.16 -8.16 -6.90
N GLN A 30 11.26 -8.04 -8.22
CA GLN A 30 10.32 -8.70 -9.13
C GLN A 30 10.37 -10.22 -8.94
N GLY A 31 9.20 -10.85 -8.77
CA GLY A 31 9.08 -12.29 -8.51
C GLY A 31 9.37 -12.73 -7.08
N ALA A 32 9.83 -11.85 -6.18
CA ALA A 32 10.07 -12.21 -4.79
C ALA A 32 8.76 -12.34 -3.98
N PRO A 33 8.54 -13.46 -3.27
CA PRO A 33 7.43 -13.56 -2.33
C PRO A 33 7.60 -12.55 -1.19
N LEU A 34 6.65 -11.62 -1.07
CA LEU A 34 6.69 -10.48 -0.14
C LEU A 34 7.04 -10.88 1.30
N VAL A 35 6.35 -11.88 1.85
CA VAL A 35 6.47 -12.25 3.27
C VAL A 35 7.82 -12.88 3.59
N PRO A 36 8.30 -13.90 2.86
CA PRO A 36 9.68 -14.40 3.01
C PRO A 36 10.75 -13.33 2.82
N TRP A 37 10.56 -12.42 1.87
CA TRP A 37 11.51 -11.33 1.62
C TRP A 37 11.59 -10.36 2.80
N LEU A 38 10.44 -9.88 3.31
CA LEU A 38 10.40 -9.02 4.50
C LEU A 38 10.95 -9.71 5.74
N GLY A 39 10.64 -11.00 5.93
CA GLY A 39 11.16 -11.79 7.04
C GLY A 39 12.69 -11.82 7.04
N ARG A 40 13.33 -12.01 5.87
CA ARG A 40 14.79 -11.93 5.75
C ARG A 40 15.32 -10.52 5.99
N ALA A 41 14.71 -9.51 5.36
CA ALA A 41 15.17 -8.12 5.46
C ALA A 41 15.11 -7.57 6.90
N LEU A 42 14.13 -8.02 7.68
CA LEU A 42 13.89 -7.54 9.05
C LEU A 42 14.36 -8.54 10.13
N ALA A 43 14.98 -9.65 9.73
CA ALA A 43 15.36 -10.77 10.62
C ALA A 43 14.18 -11.27 11.50
N MET A 44 13.01 -11.46 10.89
CA MET A 44 11.78 -11.90 11.57
C MET A 44 11.24 -13.20 10.96
N SER A 45 10.73 -14.08 11.82
CA SER A 45 9.87 -15.18 11.38
C SER A 45 8.55 -14.64 10.84
N GLU A 46 7.88 -15.41 9.97
CA GLU A 46 6.58 -15.03 9.42
C GLU A 46 5.52 -14.78 10.51
N ARG A 47 5.54 -15.57 11.59
CA ARG A 47 4.64 -15.40 12.74
C ARG A 47 4.85 -14.06 13.43
N THR A 48 6.11 -13.69 13.69
CA THR A 48 6.45 -12.41 14.33
C THR A 48 6.10 -11.25 13.40
N LEU A 49 6.40 -11.37 12.11
CA LEU A 49 6.08 -10.36 11.11
C LEU A 49 4.56 -10.11 11.04
N ARG A 50 3.74 -11.17 10.98
CA ARG A 50 2.27 -11.06 10.99
C ARG A 50 1.79 -10.29 12.21
N ARG A 51 2.19 -10.73 13.41
CA ARG A 51 1.78 -10.12 14.67
C ARG A 51 2.14 -8.63 14.74
N ARG A 52 3.37 -8.28 14.36
CA ARG A 52 3.86 -6.89 14.36
C ARG A 52 3.07 -6.00 13.38
N PHE A 53 2.72 -6.55 12.22
CA PHE A 53 1.89 -5.86 11.23
C PHE A 53 0.47 -5.62 11.74
N ASP A 54 -0.15 -6.62 12.36
CA ASP A 54 -1.48 -6.48 12.96
C ASP A 54 -1.45 -5.46 14.11
N GLU A 55 -0.41 -5.47 14.96
CA GLU A 55 -0.24 -4.49 16.06
C GLU A 55 0.01 -3.05 15.57
N SER A 56 0.71 -2.87 14.45
CA SER A 56 1.15 -1.54 13.99
C SER A 56 0.24 -0.92 12.92
N PHE A 57 -0.35 -1.73 12.05
CA PHE A 57 -1.18 -1.28 10.93
C PHE A 57 -2.64 -1.77 11.01
N GLY A 58 -2.93 -2.77 11.86
CA GLY A 58 -4.24 -3.42 11.92
C GLY A 58 -4.48 -4.45 10.81
N TYR A 59 -3.46 -4.75 9.99
CA TYR A 59 -3.54 -5.72 8.91
C TYR A 59 -2.15 -6.24 8.50
N GLY A 60 -2.14 -7.41 7.86
CA GLY A 60 -0.92 -8.08 7.41
C GLY A 60 -0.17 -7.44 6.22
N PRO A 61 1.08 -7.89 5.92
CA PRO A 61 1.94 -7.28 4.90
C PRO A 61 1.35 -7.23 3.50
N LYS A 62 0.61 -8.28 3.09
CA LYS A 62 -0.02 -8.34 1.76
C LYS A 62 -1.07 -7.23 1.58
N THR A 63 -1.78 -6.86 2.64
CA THR A 63 -2.78 -5.79 2.57
C THR A 63 -2.08 -4.44 2.43
N LEU A 64 -1.02 -4.19 3.19
CA LEU A 64 -0.23 -2.96 3.06
C LEU A 64 0.32 -2.82 1.63
N ASP A 65 0.94 -3.88 1.11
CA ASP A 65 1.50 -3.93 -0.24
C ASP A 65 0.47 -3.61 -1.32
N ARG A 66 -0.74 -4.17 -1.23
CA ARG A 66 -1.85 -3.84 -2.13
C ARG A 66 -2.22 -2.35 -2.08
N ILE A 67 -2.35 -1.80 -0.88
CA ILE A 67 -2.67 -0.38 -0.67
C ILE A 67 -1.59 0.51 -1.29
N LEU A 68 -0.32 0.25 -0.99
CA LEU A 68 0.80 1.07 -1.45
C LEU A 68 1.00 0.99 -2.97
N ARG A 69 0.85 -0.19 -3.60
CA ARG A 69 0.84 -0.31 -5.07
C ARG A 69 -0.27 0.50 -5.71
N TYR A 70 -1.47 0.48 -5.14
CA TYR A 70 -2.59 1.27 -5.65
C TYR A 70 -2.35 2.79 -5.49
N GLN A 71 -1.78 3.21 -4.36
CA GLN A 71 -1.37 4.61 -4.16
C GLN A 71 -0.28 5.03 -5.16
N ARG A 72 0.71 4.17 -5.43
CA ARG A 72 1.73 4.40 -6.45
C ARG A 72 1.12 4.58 -7.83
N PHE A 73 0.20 3.69 -8.23
CA PHE A 73 -0.54 3.81 -9.49
C PHE A 73 -1.26 5.17 -9.59
N LYS A 74 -1.99 5.58 -8.54
CA LYS A 74 -2.69 6.88 -8.53
C LYS A 74 -1.72 8.06 -8.69
N LYS A 75 -0.57 8.01 -8.01
CA LYS A 75 0.47 9.05 -8.09
C LYS A 75 1.08 9.14 -9.48
N LEU A 76 1.36 7.99 -10.12
CA LEU A 76 1.85 7.93 -11.49
C LEU A 76 0.82 8.51 -12.46
N ARG A 77 -0.44 8.04 -12.40
CA ARG A 77 -1.52 8.55 -13.26
C ARG A 77 -1.72 10.05 -13.17
N HIS A 78 -1.59 10.62 -11.98
CA HIS A 78 -1.76 12.07 -11.79
C HIS A 78 -0.60 12.90 -12.35
N ARG A 79 0.61 12.32 -12.47
CA ARG A 79 1.82 13.04 -12.91
C ARG A 79 2.19 12.79 -14.36
N SER A 80 1.74 11.69 -14.94
CA SER A 80 2.07 11.32 -16.32
C SER A 80 1.22 12.10 -17.32
N ALA A 81 1.84 12.54 -18.41
CA ALA A 81 1.13 12.83 -19.66
C ALA A 81 0.31 11.59 -20.11
N PRO A 82 -0.63 11.70 -21.05
CA PRO A 82 -1.48 10.58 -21.47
C PRO A 82 -0.64 9.31 -21.79
N THR A 83 -0.64 8.37 -20.85
CA THR A 83 0.17 7.14 -20.87
C THR A 83 -0.76 5.94 -20.72
N SER A 84 -0.41 4.82 -21.34
CA SER A 84 -1.23 3.62 -21.28
C SER A 84 -1.39 3.13 -19.82
N THR A 85 -2.61 2.73 -19.46
CA THR A 85 -2.90 2.17 -18.13
C THR A 85 -2.09 0.91 -17.85
N ALA A 86 -1.80 0.12 -18.89
CA ALA A 86 -0.97 -1.08 -18.79
C ALA A 86 0.48 -0.76 -18.39
N ALA A 87 1.10 0.26 -19.00
CA ALA A 87 2.46 0.68 -18.64
C ALA A 87 2.52 1.15 -17.18
N LEU A 88 1.56 1.98 -16.77
CA LEU A 88 1.49 2.48 -15.40
C LEU A 88 1.12 1.39 -14.38
N ALA A 89 0.39 0.36 -14.79
CA ALA A 89 0.15 -0.81 -13.94
C ALA A 89 1.45 -1.58 -13.69
N ALA A 90 2.26 -1.81 -14.74
CA ALA A 90 3.56 -2.46 -14.61
C ALA A 90 4.50 -1.67 -13.70
N GLU A 91 4.62 -0.36 -13.91
CA GLU A 91 5.43 0.54 -13.07
C GLU A 91 4.94 0.60 -11.61
N ALA A 92 3.63 0.49 -11.39
CA ALA A 92 3.04 0.41 -10.06
C ALA A 92 3.21 -0.97 -9.37
N GLY A 93 3.82 -1.95 -10.04
CA GLY A 93 4.07 -3.29 -9.49
C GLY A 93 2.93 -4.30 -9.71
N TYR A 94 2.05 -4.08 -10.68
CA TYR A 94 1.08 -5.07 -11.13
C TYR A 94 1.66 -5.89 -12.30
N SER A 95 1.27 -7.16 -12.38
CA SER A 95 1.68 -8.05 -13.50
C SER A 95 1.13 -7.58 -14.85
N ASP A 96 -0.06 -6.99 -14.82
CA ASP A 96 -0.82 -6.57 -16.00
C ASP A 96 -1.97 -5.64 -15.57
N GLN A 97 -2.63 -5.03 -16.56
CA GLN A 97 -3.78 -4.15 -16.32
C GLN A 97 -4.98 -4.88 -15.68
N ALA A 98 -5.22 -6.15 -16.00
CA ALA A 98 -6.35 -6.90 -15.44
C ALA A 98 -6.16 -7.16 -13.94
N HIS A 99 -4.92 -7.37 -13.48
CA HIS A 99 -4.56 -7.46 -12.08
C HIS A 99 -4.84 -6.14 -11.35
N LEU A 100 -4.41 -5.00 -11.89
CA LEU A 100 -4.75 -3.68 -11.36
C LEU A 100 -6.27 -3.50 -11.23
N VAL A 101 -7.03 -3.88 -12.27
CA VAL A 101 -8.49 -3.72 -12.26
C VAL A 101 -9.15 -4.57 -11.17
N ARG A 102 -8.71 -5.83 -10.98
CA ARG A 102 -9.20 -6.69 -9.89
C ARG A 102 -8.90 -6.07 -8.53
N GLU A 103 -7.72 -5.49 -8.36
CA GLU A 103 -7.30 -4.92 -7.09
C GLU A 103 -8.01 -3.59 -6.77
N SER A 104 -8.19 -2.72 -7.76
CA SER A 104 -8.99 -1.50 -7.62
C SER A 104 -10.41 -1.81 -7.15
N ARG A 105 -11.05 -2.84 -7.73
CA ARG A 105 -12.40 -3.24 -7.31
C ARG A 105 -12.43 -3.74 -5.86
N ARG A 106 -11.40 -4.48 -5.44
CA ARG A 106 -11.30 -4.97 -4.05
C ARG A 106 -11.07 -3.83 -3.06
N LEU A 107 -10.25 -2.84 -3.41
CA LEU A 107 -9.89 -1.74 -2.51
C LEU A 107 -10.91 -0.60 -2.49
N THR A 108 -11.58 -0.33 -3.62
CA THR A 108 -12.41 0.88 -3.80
C THR A 108 -13.84 0.60 -4.25
N GLY A 109 -14.20 -0.66 -4.53
CA GLY A 109 -15.48 -1.01 -5.15
C GLY A 109 -15.60 -0.65 -6.63
N THR A 110 -14.62 0.05 -7.22
CA THR A 110 -14.69 0.57 -8.60
C THR A 110 -13.41 0.27 -9.39
N THR A 111 -13.44 0.42 -10.71
CA THR A 111 -12.24 0.28 -11.55
C THR A 111 -11.42 1.59 -11.53
N PRO A 112 -10.12 1.56 -11.86
CA PRO A 112 -9.31 2.78 -11.83
C PRO A 112 -9.83 3.85 -12.78
N LEU A 113 -10.28 3.44 -13.98
CA LEU A 113 -10.86 4.35 -14.98
C LEU A 113 -12.21 4.93 -14.53
N ALA A 114 -13.05 4.14 -13.84
CA ALA A 114 -14.32 4.63 -13.29
C ALA A 114 -14.09 5.60 -12.13
N PHE A 115 -13.08 5.33 -11.29
CA PHE A 115 -12.65 6.22 -10.21
C PHE A 115 -12.06 7.53 -10.76
N GLU A 116 -11.23 7.48 -11.81
CA GLU A 116 -10.72 8.69 -12.48
C GLU A 116 -11.87 9.58 -12.99
N ARG A 117 -12.91 8.98 -13.56
CA ARG A 117 -14.11 9.69 -14.03
C ARG A 117 -15.00 10.23 -12.89
N SER A 118 -14.91 9.67 -11.68
CA SER A 118 -15.70 10.14 -10.53
C SER A 118 -15.03 11.28 -9.75
N ILE A 119 -13.71 11.50 -9.95
CA ILE A 119 -12.95 12.61 -9.35
C ILE A 119 -12.63 13.70 -10.38
N ALA A 120 -12.83 13.44 -11.68
CA ALA A 120 -12.88 14.51 -12.67
C ALA A 120 -13.90 15.55 -12.20
N PRO A 121 -13.52 16.80 -11.95
CA PRO A 121 -14.46 17.77 -11.41
C PRO A 121 -15.54 18.02 -12.47
N ARG A 122 -16.79 18.18 -12.03
CA ARG A 122 -17.94 18.56 -12.87
C ARG A 122 -17.80 19.99 -13.41
N TRP A 123 -16.74 20.30 -14.16
CA TRP A 123 -16.55 21.64 -14.74
C TRP A 123 -17.45 21.94 -15.95
N ASP A 124 -18.24 20.99 -16.44
CA ASP A 124 -19.09 21.19 -17.64
C ASP A 124 -20.57 21.49 -17.33
N ARG A 125 -20.89 22.02 -16.15
CA ARG A 125 -22.23 22.57 -15.87
C ARG A 125 -22.15 23.83 -15.00
N ALA A 126 -21.75 24.94 -15.62
CA ALA A 126 -22.22 26.30 -15.36
C ALA A 126 -21.75 27.22 -16.49
#